data_AF-A0A932LD83-F1
#
_entry.id   AF-A0A932LD83-F1
#
_cell.length_a   1.000
_cell.length_b   1.000
_cell.length_c   1.000
_cell.angle_alpha   90.00
_cell.angle_beta   90.00
_cell.angle_gamma   90.00
#
_symmetry.space_group_name_H-M   'P 1'
#
loop_
_entity.id
_entity.type
_entity.pdbx_description
1 polymer ?
#
loop_
_entity_poly.entity_id
_entity_poly.type
_entity_poly.pdbx_seq_one_letter_code
_entity_poly.pdbx_strand_id
1 'polypeptide(L)' 'MQRYDYSEYGGAPLLGIDGICIICHGASGAPAIRNAIRVAETFAQHQINHQIIAELNSH' A
#
# COMPACT_ATOMS: atom_id res chain seq x y z
N MET A 1 15.26 19.44 -1.61
CA MET A 1 14.70 18.15 -2.06
C MET A 1 14.34 17.36 -0.81
N GLN A 2 13.08 17.45 -0.34
CA GLN A 2 12.63 16.54 0.72
C GLN A 2 12.74 15.13 0.16
N ARG A 3 13.63 14.31 0.72
CA ARG A 3 13.54 12.86 0.58
C ARG A 3 12.15 12.52 1.11
N TYR A 4 11.27 12.11 0.22
CA TYR A 4 9.99 11.51 0.58
C TYR A 4 10.36 10.28 1.39
N ASP A 5 10.39 10.43 2.71
CA ASP A 5 10.83 9.40 3.63
C ASP A 5 9.74 8.32 3.64
N TYR A 6 9.81 7.42 2.66
CA TYR A 6 8.98 6.20 2.57
C TYR A 6 9.08 5.33 3.84
N SER A 7 10.08 5.60 4.67
CA SER A 7 10.26 5.08 6.03
C SER A 7 9.06 5.38 6.95
N GLU A 8 8.34 6.50 6.77
CA GLU A 8 7.16 6.81 7.58
C GLU A 8 5.93 5.98 7.21
N TYR A 9 5.74 5.65 5.92
CA TYR A 9 4.57 4.91 5.42
C TYR A 9 4.74 3.38 5.42
N GLY A 10 5.95 2.88 5.71
CA GLY A 10 6.21 1.44 5.89
C GLY A 10 6.38 0.63 4.60
N GLY A 11 6.00 1.18 3.45
CA GLY A 11 6.20 0.56 2.14
C GLY A 11 5.40 1.24 1.03
N ALA A 12 5.52 0.73 -0.19
CA ALA A 12 4.79 1.21 -1.36
C ALA A 12 3.68 0.22 -1.77
N PRO A 13 2.44 0.67 -2.02
CA PRO A 13 1.38 -0.20 -2.51
C PRO A 13 1.66 -0.63 -3.96
N LEU A 14 1.53 -1.93 -4.24
CA LEU A 14 1.56 -2.50 -5.58
C LEU A 14 0.14 -2.63 -6.12
N LEU A 15 -0.18 -1.85 -7.15
CA LEU A 15 -1.49 -1.84 -7.82
C LEU A 15 -1.49 -2.74 -9.07
N GLY A 16 -2.68 -3.12 -9.52
CA GLY A 16 -2.86 -3.93 -10.73
C GLY A 16 -2.77 -5.45 -10.49
N ILE A 17 -2.78 -5.88 -9.23
CA ILE A 17 -2.95 -7.27 -8.83
C ILE A 17 -4.35 -7.47 -8.24
N ASP A 18 -4.85 -8.71 -8.22
CA ASP A 18 -6.12 -9.03 -7.55
C ASP A 18 -5.95 -9.13 -6.02
N GLY A 19 -5.71 -7.98 -5.38
CA GLY A 19 -5.54 -7.90 -3.94
C GLY A 19 -4.75 -6.69 -3.47
N ILE A 20 -4.23 -6.79 -2.25
CA ILE A 20 -3.46 -5.74 -1.58
C ILE A 20 -2.04 -6.26 -1.34
N CYS A 21 -1.05 -5.56 -1.87
CA CYS A 21 0.36 -5.87 -1.65
C CYS A 21 1.12 -4.59 -1.30
N ILE A 22 1.89 -4.63 -0.22
CA ILE A 22 2.75 -3.53 0.22
C ILE A 22 4.21 -3.97 0.11
N ILE A 23 4.97 -3.32 -0.75
CA ILE A 23 6.40 -3.58 -0.96
C ILE A 23 7.20 -2.82 0.10
N CYS A 24 7.88 -3.55 0.97
CA CYS A 24 8.77 -3.01 2.00
C CYS A 24 10.23 -3.09 1.54
N HIS A 25 11.10 -2.21 2.07
CA HIS A 25 12.55 -2.31 1.82
C HIS A 25 13.16 -3.45 2.67
N GLY A 26 14.19 -4.14 2.16
CA GLY A 26 14.81 -5.27 2.87
C GLY A 26 15.45 -4.91 4.22
N ALA A 27 15.84 -3.63 4.39
CA ALA A 27 16.35 -3.10 5.65
C ALA A 27 15.25 -2.54 6.59
N SER A 28 13.96 -2.74 6.28
CA SER A 28 12.85 -2.25 7.10
C SER A 28 12.83 -2.92 8.48
N GLY A 29 13.04 -2.11 9.53
CA GLY A 29 12.86 -2.56 10.90
C GLY A 29 11.39 -2.74 11.31
N ALA A 30 11.16 -3.29 12.50
CA ALA A 30 9.82 -3.56 13.03
C ALA A 30 8.83 -2.36 12.96
N PRO A 31 9.23 -1.08 13.20
CA PRO A 31 8.32 0.05 13.03
C PRO A 31 7.80 0.24 11.61
N ALA A 32 8.64 0.01 10.61
CA ALA A 32 8.26 0.14 9.20
C ALA A 32 7.28 -0.97 8.79
N ILE A 33 7.54 -2.22 9.21
CA ILE A 33 6.62 -3.34 8.94
C ILE A 33 5.25 -3.12 9.58
N ARG A 34 5.20 -2.60 10.82
CA ARG A 34 3.92 -2.25 11.47
C ARG A 34 3.16 -1.19 10.67
N ASN A 35 3.85 -0.18 10.14
CA ASN A 35 3.20 0.84 9.33
C ASN A 35 2.72 0.27 7.98
N ALA A 36 3.47 -0.65 7.36
CA ALA A 36 3.05 -1.35 6.16
C ALA A 36 1.74 -2.14 6.37
N ILE A 37 1.62 -2.83 7.51
CA ILE A 37 0.39 -3.55 7.89
C ILE A 37 -0.79 -2.59 8.03
N ARG A 38 -0.60 -1.42 8.67
CA ARG A 38 -1.64 -0.39 8.80
C ARG A 38 -2.09 0.15 7.43
N VAL A 39 -1.15 0.35 6.51
CA VAL A 39 -1.47 0.76 5.13
C VAL A 39 -2.29 -0.34 4.44
N ALA A 40 -1.89 -1.60 4.56
CA ALA A 40 -2.64 -2.72 4.00
C ALA A 40 -4.07 -2.82 4.56
N GLU A 41 -4.22 -2.66 5.88
CA GLU A 41 -5.53 -2.61 6.55
C GLU A 41 -6.39 -1.46 6.02
N THR A 42 -5.81 -0.27 5.87
CA THR A 42 -6.51 0.91 5.33
C THR A 42 -6.99 0.66 3.89
N PHE A 43 -6.18 0.00 3.06
CA PHE A 43 -6.57 -0.38 1.69
C PHE A 43 -7.72 -1.39 1.68
N ALA A 44 -7.72 -2.32 2.63
CA ALA A 44 -8.76 -3.34 2.77
C ALA A 44 -10.09 -2.73 3.23
N GLN A 45 -10.05 -1.86 4.24
CA GLN A 45 -11.21 -1.14 4.77
C GLN A 45 -11.86 -0.25 3.71
N HIS A 46 -11.06 0.46 2.92
CA HIS A 46 -11.57 1.30 1.83
C HIS A 46 -11.88 0.52 0.55
N GLN A 47 -11.65 -0.79 0.50
CA GLN A 47 -11.93 -1.61 -0.68
C GLN A 47 -11.25 -1.06 -1.96
N ILE A 48 -10.02 -0.56 -1.85
CA ILE A 48 -9.35 0.18 -2.94
C ILE A 48 -9.26 -0.65 -4.22
N ASN A 49 -8.93 -1.94 -4.12
CA ASN A 49 -8.87 -2.82 -5.29
C ASN A 49 -10.23 -2.92 -6.00
N HIS A 50 -11.32 -3.05 -5.25
CA HIS A 50 -12.67 -3.08 -5.80
C HIS A 50 -13.02 -1.77 -6.50
N GLN A 51 -12.67 -0.62 -5.91
CA GLN A 51 -12.91 0.69 -6.53
C GLN A 51 -12.16 0.84 -7.86
N ILE A 52 -10.89 0.43 -7.90
CA ILE A 52 -10.08 0.45 -9.14
C ILE A 52 -10.73 -0.42 -10.21
N ILE A 53 -11.13 -1.65 -9.87
CA ILE A 53 -11.79 -2.57 -10.81
C ILE A 53 -13.11 -1.98 -11.31
N ALA A 54 -13.93 -1.43 -10.42
CA ALA A 54 -15.20 -0.82 -10.77
C ALA A 54 -15.01 0.35 -11.75
N GLU A 55 -14.02 1.22 -11.52
CA GLU A 55 -13.72 2.35 -12.38
C GLU A 55 -13.22 1.91 -13.76
N LEU A 56 -12.32 0.91 -13.80
CA LEU A 56 -11.82 0.36 -15.05
C LEU A 56 -12.91 -0.32 -15.89
N ASN A 57 -13.92 -0.92 -15.26
CA ASN A 57 -15.06 -1.54 -15.95
C ASN A 57 -16.16 -0.55 -16.35
N SER A 58 -16.08 0.70 -15.88
CA SER A 58 -17.07 1.75 -16.19
C SER A 58 -16.78 2.48 -17.51
N HIS A 59 -15.74 2.04 -18.23
CA HIS A 59 -15.30 2.51 -19.54
C HIS A 59 -15.03 1.34 -20.49
#